data_AF-A0A9Q8QCI9-F1
#
_entry.id   AF-A0A9Q8QCI9-F1
#
_cell.length_a   1.000
_cell.length_b   1.000
_cell.length_c   1.000
_cell.angle_alpha   90.00
_cell.angle_beta   90.00
_cell.angle_gamma   90.00
#
_symmetry.space_group_name_H-M   'P 1'
#
loop_
_entity.id
_entity.type
_entity.pdbx_description
1 polymer ?
#
loop_
_entity_poly.entity_id
_entity_poly.type
_entity_poly.pdbx_seq_one_letter_code
_entity_poly.pdbx_strand_id
1 'polypeptide(L)'
;MIGRHLWDYIFIRTCILFLHLVVPLSVIYSLVGPLVRLPFRLPRVLQLWLALEAAFYLAVYLPRKAYLQKAARHPLPPCREERKELFERCHSNIPDPVQYLRKWFRGAPVADIKRENVKDFFRWAFFNTGEREPAYDEELEEYVGEMEKLLGRKLEPGRGNAKCLRLTLDKVEMLHRSLAWYLCVFVVDTAASMHLWRQSFKFYRPSFLQCLAVFPLRPLTLFSSHSSSGQCLTYWHRPHTSKTRLPILFIHGIGIGLYPYINFLADLNADDDEDAPDGEVGIIAIEIMSISSRITTEAMTKEAMSKEIQHVLEGHGWQRVVLVSHSYGSVVATHLLRSPQIAQKIGPVLFVDPVSFLLHLPDVAYNFVCSLWYVGLTHYHD
;
A
#
# COMPACT_ATOMS: atom_id res chain seq x y z
N MET A 1 -12.46 -11.40 -10.47
CA MET A 1 -13.86 -11.38 -9.99
C MET A 1 -14.16 -12.56 -9.06
N ILE A 2 -13.91 -12.43 -7.75
CA ILE A 2 -14.29 -13.39 -6.69
C ILE A 2 -15.41 -12.75 -5.84
N GLY A 3 -16.41 -13.46 -5.32
CA GLY A 3 -17.28 -12.86 -4.28
C GLY A 3 -18.59 -12.23 -4.76
N ARG A 4 -19.06 -12.54 -5.97
CA ARG A 4 -20.51 -12.37 -6.28
C ARG A 4 -21.35 -13.55 -5.76
N HIS A 5 -20.71 -14.67 -5.41
CA HIS A 5 -21.37 -15.88 -4.95
C HIS A 5 -21.24 -16.06 -3.42
N LEU A 6 -22.32 -16.48 -2.75
CA LEU A 6 -22.34 -16.75 -1.31
C LEU A 6 -21.24 -17.73 -0.87
N TRP A 7 -20.93 -18.71 -1.73
CA TRP A 7 -19.87 -19.71 -1.49
C TRP A 7 -18.48 -19.09 -1.41
N ASP A 8 -18.15 -18.15 -2.29
CA ASP A 8 -16.86 -17.45 -2.25
C ASP A 8 -16.71 -16.67 -0.93
N TYR A 9 -17.80 -16.02 -0.50
CA TYR A 9 -17.83 -15.31 0.76
C TYR A 9 -17.62 -16.25 1.97
N ILE A 10 -18.34 -17.37 2.01
CA ILE A 10 -18.19 -18.38 3.07
C ILE A 10 -16.77 -18.95 3.08
N PHE A 11 -16.23 -19.28 1.90
CA PHE A 11 -14.89 -19.80 1.74
C PHE A 11 -13.85 -18.81 2.29
N ILE A 12 -13.89 -17.55 1.85
CA ILE A 12 -12.96 -16.51 2.31
C ILE A 12 -13.06 -16.29 3.81
N ARG A 13 -14.27 -16.18 4.36
CA ARG A 13 -14.48 -16.03 5.81
C ARG A 13 -13.92 -17.21 6.59
N THR A 14 -14.09 -18.43 6.06
CA THR A 14 -13.53 -19.65 6.67
C THR A 14 -12.01 -19.64 6.64
N CYS A 15 -11.39 -19.24 5.53
CA CYS A 15 -9.94 -19.09 5.42
C CYS A 15 -9.39 -18.04 6.38
N ILE A 16 -10.03 -16.88 6.48
CA ILE A 16 -9.65 -15.81 7.42
C ILE A 16 -9.74 -16.32 8.86
N LEU A 17 -10.85 -16.98 9.22
CA LEU A 17 -11.03 -17.56 10.55
C LEU A 17 -9.94 -18.59 10.85
N PHE A 18 -9.67 -19.51 9.91
CA PHE A 18 -8.62 -20.52 10.06
C PHE A 18 -7.25 -19.87 10.30
N LEU A 19 -6.85 -18.91 9.45
CA LEU A 19 -5.57 -18.21 9.58
C LEU A 19 -5.44 -17.43 10.88
N HIS A 20 -6.53 -16.82 11.36
CA HIS A 20 -6.56 -16.13 12.66
C HIS A 20 -6.46 -17.08 13.85
N LEU A 21 -6.97 -18.31 13.73
CA LEU A 21 -6.90 -19.31 14.80
C LEU A 21 -5.54 -19.98 14.94
N VAL A 22 -4.70 -19.96 13.89
CA VAL A 22 -3.36 -20.60 13.90
C VAL A 22 -2.55 -20.16 15.12
N VAL A 23 -2.48 -18.86 15.39
CA VAL A 23 -1.59 -18.33 16.43
C VAL A 23 -2.11 -18.54 17.85
N PRO A 24 -3.38 -18.23 18.19
CA PRO A 24 -3.92 -18.56 19.51
C PRO A 24 -3.77 -20.05 19.85
N LEU A 25 -4.08 -20.94 18.89
CA LEU A 25 -3.92 -22.38 19.10
C LEU A 25 -2.46 -22.78 19.27
N SER A 26 -1.55 -22.19 18.49
CA SER A 26 -0.10 -22.44 18.59
C SER A 26 0.47 -22.01 19.93
N VAL A 27 0.08 -20.83 20.43
CA VAL A 27 0.53 -20.29 21.72
C VAL A 27 -0.03 -21.11 22.88
N ILE A 28 -1.34 -21.44 22.86
CA ILE A 28 -1.97 -22.27 23.89
C ILE A 28 -1.30 -23.65 23.92
N TYR A 29 -1.13 -24.29 22.76
CA TYR A 29 -0.47 -25.60 22.69
C TYR A 29 0.96 -25.55 23.22
N SER A 30 1.74 -24.54 22.83
CA SER A 30 3.16 -24.44 23.20
C SER A 30 3.37 -24.12 24.70
N LEU A 31 2.47 -23.37 25.32
CA LEU A 31 2.57 -22.98 26.74
C LEU A 31 1.88 -23.98 27.69
N VAL A 32 0.71 -24.50 27.30
CA VAL A 32 -0.13 -25.36 28.16
C VAL A 32 0.11 -26.84 27.90
N GLY A 33 0.52 -27.22 26.68
CA GLY A 33 0.78 -28.61 26.30
C GLY A 33 1.78 -29.35 27.19
N PRO A 34 2.88 -28.71 27.68
CA PRO A 34 3.77 -29.34 28.66
C PRO A 34 3.13 -29.58 30.04
N LEU A 35 2.09 -28.83 30.39
CA LEU A 35 1.41 -28.87 31.70
C LEU A 35 0.23 -29.86 31.72
N VAL A 36 -0.33 -30.18 30.57
CA VAL A 36 -1.54 -31.01 30.43
C VAL A 36 -1.23 -32.25 29.59
N ARG A 37 -1.49 -33.44 30.12
CA ARG A 37 -1.37 -34.69 29.34
C ARG A 37 -2.53 -34.79 28.35
N LEU A 38 -2.27 -34.48 27.08
CA LEU A 38 -3.20 -34.73 26.01
C LEU A 38 -3.38 -36.26 25.79
N PRO A 39 -4.60 -36.74 25.50
CA PRO A 39 -4.87 -38.16 25.28
C PRO A 39 -4.25 -38.71 23.99
N PHE A 40 -3.76 -37.84 23.10
CA PHE A 40 -3.10 -38.18 21.85
C PHE A 40 -1.84 -37.33 21.66
N ARG A 41 -0.85 -37.86 20.93
CA ARG A 41 0.38 -37.13 20.58
C ARG A 41 0.29 -36.59 19.16
N LEU A 42 0.52 -35.29 19.00
CA LEU A 42 0.65 -34.69 17.67
C LEU A 42 1.94 -35.13 16.98
N PRO A 43 1.99 -35.22 15.64
CA PRO A 43 3.22 -35.47 14.90
C PRO A 43 4.31 -34.44 15.23
N ARG A 44 5.58 -34.87 15.33
CA ARG A 44 6.71 -33.97 15.68
C ARG A 44 6.81 -32.72 14.79
N VAL A 45 6.54 -32.87 13.50
CA VAL A 45 6.54 -31.76 12.53
C VAL A 45 5.50 -30.70 12.89
N LEU A 46 4.29 -31.14 13.27
CA LEU A 46 3.23 -30.22 13.70
C LEU A 46 3.58 -29.53 15.02
N GLN A 47 4.18 -30.26 15.98
CA GLN A 47 4.64 -29.65 17.24
C GLN A 47 5.69 -28.57 16.99
N LEU A 48 6.66 -28.84 16.12
CA LEU A 48 7.68 -27.87 15.72
C LEU A 48 7.04 -26.66 15.04
N TRP A 49 6.08 -26.86 14.15
CA TRP A 49 5.36 -25.77 13.48
C TRP A 49 4.62 -24.86 14.47
N LEU A 50 3.87 -25.44 15.41
CA LEU A 50 3.15 -24.69 16.44
C LEU A 50 4.13 -23.90 17.33
N ALA A 51 5.29 -24.50 17.66
CA ALA A 51 6.33 -23.80 18.41
C ALA A 51 6.93 -22.62 17.61
N LEU A 52 7.16 -22.79 16.30
CA LEU A 52 7.64 -21.72 15.42
C LEU A 52 6.63 -20.58 15.28
N GLU A 53 5.34 -20.89 15.14
CA GLU A 53 4.26 -19.88 15.12
C GLU A 53 4.19 -19.09 16.43
N ALA A 54 4.26 -19.79 17.57
CA ALA A 54 4.28 -19.15 18.88
C ALA A 54 5.52 -18.26 19.06
N ALA A 55 6.70 -18.76 18.67
CA ALA A 55 7.95 -18.01 18.73
C ALA A 55 7.92 -16.78 17.80
N PHE A 56 7.41 -16.93 16.57
CA PHE A 56 7.26 -15.82 15.63
C PHE A 56 6.32 -14.75 16.16
N TYR A 57 5.18 -15.15 16.75
CA TYR A 57 4.26 -14.21 17.38
C TYR A 57 4.92 -13.43 18.53
N LEU A 58 5.55 -14.14 19.47
CA LEU A 58 6.10 -13.55 20.69
C LEU A 58 7.38 -12.74 20.44
N ALA A 59 8.29 -13.26 19.61
CA ALA A 59 9.63 -12.68 19.41
C ALA A 59 9.73 -11.74 18.20
N VAL A 60 8.85 -11.87 17.20
CA VAL A 60 8.88 -11.02 16.00
C VAL A 60 7.69 -10.05 15.98
N TYR A 61 6.46 -10.55 16.06
CA TYR A 61 5.28 -9.69 15.91
C TYR A 61 5.10 -8.73 17.09
N LEU A 62 5.19 -9.18 18.35
CA LEU A 62 4.96 -8.29 19.50
C LEU A 62 5.99 -7.13 19.58
N PRO A 63 7.31 -7.36 19.47
CA PRO A 63 8.29 -6.27 19.47
C PRO A 63 8.10 -5.33 18.27
N ARG A 64 7.82 -5.89 17.09
CA ARG A 64 7.58 -5.10 15.88
C ARG A 64 6.30 -4.27 15.98
N LYS A 65 5.23 -4.81 16.58
CA LYS A 65 4.01 -4.06 16.87
C LYS A 65 4.32 -2.88 17.79
N ALA A 66 5.08 -3.09 18.86
CA ALA A 66 5.48 -1.98 19.73
C ALA A 66 6.30 -0.91 18.99
N TYR A 67 7.23 -1.33 18.12
CA TYR A 67 8.04 -0.42 17.30
C TYR A 67 7.21 0.37 16.26
N LEU A 68 6.33 -0.31 15.52
CA LEU A 68 5.53 0.31 14.43
C LEU A 68 4.39 1.20 14.94
N GLN A 69 4.08 1.17 16.24
CA GLN A 69 3.10 2.04 16.88
C GLN A 69 3.69 3.38 17.35
N LYS A 70 4.99 3.63 17.11
CA LYS A 70 5.62 4.92 17.34
C LYS A 70 5.06 5.97 16.37
N ALA A 71 5.05 7.23 16.79
CA ALA A 71 4.62 8.33 15.94
C ALA A 71 5.44 8.38 14.65
N ALA A 72 4.76 8.53 13.52
CA ALA A 72 5.40 8.69 12.23
C ALA A 72 6.13 10.04 12.17
N ARG A 73 7.22 10.09 11.40
CA ARG A 73 7.90 11.35 11.09
C ARG A 73 7.18 12.01 9.92
N HIS A 74 6.67 13.20 10.13
CA HIS A 74 6.01 13.97 9.09
C HIS A 74 6.98 14.98 8.45
N PRO A 75 6.85 15.24 7.13
CA PRO A 75 7.51 16.39 6.55
C PRO A 75 6.96 17.67 7.19
N LEU A 76 7.79 18.71 7.17
CA LEU A 76 7.33 20.04 7.61
C LEU A 76 6.09 20.45 6.78
N PRO A 77 5.10 21.09 7.42
CA PRO A 77 3.95 21.61 6.69
C PRO A 77 4.42 22.59 5.60
N PRO A 78 3.76 22.62 4.43
CA PRO A 78 3.96 23.66 3.43
C PRO A 78 3.73 25.06 4.02
N CYS A 79 4.15 26.12 3.32
CA CYS A 79 3.89 27.48 3.80
C CYS A 79 2.37 27.81 3.84
N ARG A 80 1.97 28.90 4.50
CA ARG A 80 0.54 29.26 4.65
C ARG A 80 -0.16 29.41 3.30
N GLU A 81 0.53 30.01 2.33
CA GLU A 81 0.03 30.23 0.97
C GLU A 81 -0.25 28.90 0.25
N GLU A 82 0.70 27.97 0.30
CA GLU A 82 0.54 26.63 -0.29
C GLU A 82 -0.57 25.82 0.39
N ARG A 83 -0.69 25.93 1.73
CA ARG A 83 -1.78 25.27 2.48
C ARG A 83 -3.13 25.85 2.12
N LYS A 84 -3.25 27.18 2.01
CA LYS A 84 -4.48 27.85 1.60
C LYS A 84 -4.90 27.45 0.18
N GLU A 85 -3.96 27.42 -0.75
CA GLU A 85 -4.23 26.96 -2.11
C GLU A 85 -4.69 25.48 -2.12
N LEU A 86 -4.04 24.61 -1.34
CA LEU A 86 -4.47 23.21 -1.20
C LEU A 86 -5.87 23.11 -0.58
N PHE A 87 -6.17 23.92 0.44
CA PHE A 87 -7.48 23.98 1.07
C PHE A 87 -8.55 24.37 0.06
N GLU A 88 -8.37 25.45 -0.69
CA GLU A 88 -9.32 25.94 -1.70
C GLU A 88 -9.56 24.89 -2.80
N ARG A 89 -8.50 24.22 -3.27
CA ARG A 89 -8.60 23.15 -4.26
C ARG A 89 -9.39 21.95 -3.73
N CYS A 90 -9.15 21.53 -2.49
CA CYS A 90 -9.94 20.47 -1.85
C CYS A 90 -11.39 20.92 -1.67
N HIS A 91 -11.60 22.10 -1.08
CA HIS A 91 -12.89 22.66 -0.72
C HIS A 91 -13.83 22.82 -1.93
N SER A 92 -13.31 23.30 -3.06
CA SER A 92 -14.05 23.44 -4.32
C SER A 92 -14.48 22.12 -4.97
N ASN A 93 -13.87 21.00 -4.57
CA ASN A 93 -14.15 19.67 -5.10
C ASN A 93 -14.93 18.79 -4.12
N ILE A 94 -15.55 19.37 -3.08
CA ILE A 94 -16.42 18.64 -2.15
C ILE A 94 -17.85 18.61 -2.72
N PRO A 95 -18.38 17.44 -3.16
CA PRO A 95 -19.71 17.36 -3.75
C PRO A 95 -20.84 17.42 -2.70
N ASP A 96 -20.65 16.78 -1.54
CA ASP A 96 -21.60 16.79 -0.43
C ASP A 96 -20.82 17.04 0.88
N PRO A 97 -20.89 18.26 1.45
CA PRO A 97 -20.15 18.62 2.64
C PRO A 97 -20.62 17.90 3.91
N VAL A 98 -21.89 17.47 3.96
CA VAL A 98 -22.43 16.72 5.09
C VAL A 98 -21.87 15.30 5.09
N GLN A 99 -21.94 14.60 3.95
CA GLN A 99 -21.33 13.28 3.79
C GLN A 99 -19.81 13.33 3.98
N TYR A 100 -19.16 14.37 3.45
CA TYR A 100 -17.73 14.60 3.56
C TYR A 100 -17.27 14.55 5.01
N LEU A 101 -17.88 15.39 5.86
CA LEU A 101 -17.57 15.39 7.28
C LEU A 101 -17.97 14.06 7.93
N ARG A 102 -19.19 13.55 7.71
CA ARG A 102 -19.63 12.30 8.34
C ARG A 102 -18.65 11.16 8.12
N LYS A 103 -18.17 10.92 6.89
CA LYS A 103 -17.18 9.87 6.61
C LYS A 103 -15.81 10.16 7.22
N TRP A 104 -15.31 11.40 7.15
CA TRP A 104 -14.07 11.77 7.86
C TRP A 104 -14.19 11.60 9.38
N PHE A 105 -15.40 11.69 9.94
CA PHE A 105 -15.74 11.41 11.34
C PHE A 105 -16.32 10.01 11.57
N ARG A 106 -15.89 9.00 10.80
CA ARG A 106 -16.23 7.58 11.01
C ARG A 106 -17.73 7.27 10.98
N GLY A 107 -18.48 8.01 10.17
CA GLY A 107 -19.93 7.87 10.03
C GLY A 107 -20.74 8.49 11.17
N ALA A 108 -20.11 9.29 12.05
CA ALA A 108 -20.75 9.87 13.23
C ALA A 108 -22.04 10.66 12.90
N PRO A 109 -23.01 10.71 13.84
CA PRO A 109 -24.14 11.61 13.74
C PRO A 109 -23.70 13.05 13.60
N VAL A 110 -24.42 13.82 12.80
CA VAL A 110 -24.12 15.22 12.51
C VAL A 110 -24.09 16.09 13.77
N ALA A 111 -24.94 15.79 14.75
CA ALA A 111 -25.00 16.50 16.03
C ALA A 111 -23.73 16.33 16.89
N ASP A 112 -22.98 15.25 16.69
CA ASP A 112 -21.74 14.98 17.44
C ASP A 112 -20.51 15.64 16.81
N ILE A 113 -20.64 16.20 15.60
CA ILE A 113 -19.58 16.89 14.88
C ILE A 113 -19.70 18.39 15.17
N LYS A 114 -18.96 18.86 16.16
CA LYS A 114 -18.94 20.27 16.58
C LYS A 114 -17.70 21.01 16.08
N ARG A 115 -17.68 22.33 16.27
CA ARG A 115 -16.64 23.22 15.75
C ARG A 115 -15.22 22.76 16.11
N GLU A 116 -15.00 22.35 17.36
CA GLU A 116 -13.67 21.89 17.81
C GLU A 116 -13.24 20.56 17.18
N ASN A 117 -14.18 19.68 16.85
CA ASN A 117 -13.89 18.43 16.15
C ASN A 117 -13.40 18.73 14.71
N VAL A 118 -14.03 19.68 14.02
CA VAL A 118 -13.64 20.11 12.67
C VAL A 118 -12.27 20.80 12.68
N LYS A 119 -11.95 21.60 13.70
CA LYS A 119 -10.59 22.14 13.88
C LYS A 119 -9.56 21.02 14.04
N ASP A 120 -9.85 19.99 14.84
CA ASP A 120 -8.94 18.84 15.01
C ASP A 120 -8.69 18.11 13.68
N PHE A 121 -9.73 18.00 12.83
CA PHE A 121 -9.60 17.44 11.49
C PHE A 121 -8.68 18.29 10.60
N PHE A 122 -8.91 19.60 10.49
CA PHE A 122 -8.06 20.46 9.66
C PHE A 122 -6.63 20.59 10.18
N ARG A 123 -6.46 20.58 11.51
CA ARG A 123 -5.13 20.58 12.12
C ARG A 123 -4.31 19.37 11.69
N TRP A 124 -4.92 18.19 11.72
CA TRP A 124 -4.28 17.00 11.17
C TRP A 124 -4.05 17.12 9.66
N ALA A 125 -5.08 17.49 8.89
CA ALA A 125 -5.06 17.43 7.43
C ALA A 125 -4.05 18.40 6.78
N PHE A 126 -3.86 19.59 7.35
CA PHE A 126 -3.03 20.64 6.75
C PHE A 126 -1.73 20.93 7.50
N PHE A 127 -1.64 20.57 8.78
CA PHE A 127 -0.47 20.88 9.63
C PHE A 127 0.27 19.63 10.12
N ASN A 128 -0.20 18.43 9.78
CA ASN A 128 0.40 17.16 10.20
C ASN A 128 0.59 17.03 11.73
N THR A 129 -0.18 17.77 12.54
CA THR A 129 -0.05 17.79 14.00
C THR A 129 -1.39 17.54 14.69
N GLY A 130 -1.33 16.88 15.85
CA GLY A 130 -2.46 16.73 16.77
C GLY A 130 -2.41 17.71 17.94
N GLU A 131 -1.28 18.41 18.11
CA GLU A 131 -1.03 19.33 19.22
C GLU A 131 -1.55 20.72 18.89
N ARG A 132 -2.10 21.41 19.89
CA ARG A 132 -2.61 22.77 19.69
C ARG A 132 -1.47 23.77 19.72
N GLU A 133 -1.25 24.43 18.59
CA GLU A 133 -0.32 25.54 18.46
C GLU A 133 -1.09 26.85 18.24
N PRO A 134 -0.99 27.85 19.14
CA PRO A 134 -1.72 29.11 19.01
C PRO A 134 -1.46 29.86 17.69
N ALA A 135 -0.29 29.64 17.08
CA ALA A 135 0.07 30.24 15.80
C ALA A 135 -0.85 29.84 14.63
N TYR A 136 -1.53 28.70 14.73
CA TYR A 136 -2.43 28.21 13.67
C TYR A 136 -3.90 28.47 13.96
N ASP A 137 -4.24 29.01 15.13
CA ASP A 137 -5.64 29.17 15.55
C ASP A 137 -6.41 30.10 14.58
N GLU A 138 -5.79 31.18 14.08
CA GLU A 138 -6.41 32.08 13.10
C GLU A 138 -6.72 31.39 11.76
N GLU A 139 -5.76 30.64 11.21
CA GLU A 139 -5.91 29.92 9.94
C GLU A 139 -6.93 28.77 10.05
N LEU A 140 -6.97 28.09 11.20
CA LEU A 140 -7.98 27.06 11.47
C LEU A 140 -9.39 27.65 11.58
N GLU A 141 -9.55 28.84 12.16
CA GLU A 141 -10.84 29.54 12.19
C GLU A 141 -11.30 29.96 10.78
N GLU A 142 -10.37 30.38 9.91
CA GLU A 142 -10.65 30.65 8.49
C GLU A 142 -11.19 29.39 7.79
N TYR A 143 -10.50 28.25 7.92
CA TYR A 143 -10.92 26.98 7.31
C TYR A 143 -12.27 26.46 7.82
N VAL A 144 -12.53 26.60 9.12
CA VAL A 144 -13.84 26.25 9.70
C VAL A 144 -14.93 27.19 9.18
N GLY A 145 -14.63 28.49 9.06
CA GLY A 145 -15.57 29.47 8.50
C GLY A 145 -15.97 29.14 7.06
N GLU A 146 -15.00 28.79 6.21
CA GLU A 146 -15.29 28.33 4.85
C GLU A 146 -16.09 27.02 4.83
N MET A 147 -15.80 26.08 5.73
CA MET A 147 -16.58 24.85 5.87
C MET A 147 -18.04 25.12 6.29
N GLU A 148 -18.28 26.07 7.20
CA GLU A 148 -19.63 26.50 7.60
C GLU A 148 -20.39 27.16 6.45
N LYS A 149 -19.70 27.97 5.63
CA LYS A 149 -20.28 28.55 4.40
C LYS A 149 -20.71 27.45 3.43
N LEU A 150 -19.86 26.45 3.20
CA LEU A 150 -20.16 25.33 2.32
C LEU A 150 -21.32 24.47 2.83
N LEU A 151 -21.41 24.28 4.16
CA LEU A 151 -22.52 23.59 4.80
C LEU A 151 -23.84 24.38 4.79
N GLY A 152 -23.80 25.69 4.50
CA GLY A 152 -24.97 26.58 4.60
C GLY A 152 -25.47 26.79 6.03
N ARG A 153 -24.68 26.46 7.06
CA ARG A 153 -25.04 26.61 8.47
C ARG A 153 -23.81 26.68 9.37
N LYS A 154 -23.98 27.28 10.55
CA LYS A 154 -22.96 27.26 11.60
C LYS A 154 -22.91 25.91 12.31
N LEU A 155 -21.71 25.48 12.66
CA LEU A 155 -21.48 24.32 13.51
C LEU A 155 -21.74 24.71 14.96
N GLU A 156 -22.24 23.77 15.75
CA GLU A 156 -22.45 24.03 17.18
C GLU A 156 -21.11 24.32 17.87
N PRO A 157 -21.09 25.29 18.81
CA PRO A 157 -19.90 25.60 19.58
C PRO A 157 -19.51 24.44 20.50
N GLY A 158 -18.22 24.34 20.79
CA GLY A 158 -17.65 23.34 21.69
C GLY A 158 -17.21 22.05 21.00
N ARG A 159 -17.03 21.00 21.80
CA ARG A 159 -16.52 19.69 21.39
C ARG A 159 -17.62 18.64 21.55
N GLY A 160 -17.92 17.94 20.47
CA GLY A 160 -18.80 16.77 20.47
C GLY A 160 -18.03 15.46 20.60
N ASN A 161 -18.75 14.34 20.61
CA ASN A 161 -18.19 13.00 20.83
C ASN A 161 -17.54 12.38 19.59
N ALA A 162 -17.67 13.01 18.42
CA ALA A 162 -17.13 12.48 17.16
C ALA A 162 -15.59 12.52 17.12
N LYS A 163 -14.98 11.49 16.53
CA LYS A 163 -13.53 11.40 16.30
C LYS A 163 -13.25 11.37 14.79
N CYS A 164 -12.44 12.29 14.31
CA CYS A 164 -11.97 12.26 12.93
C CYS A 164 -10.97 11.13 12.71
N LEU A 165 -10.87 10.68 11.46
CA LEU A 165 -9.75 9.86 10.99
C LEU A 165 -8.52 10.75 10.89
N ARG A 166 -7.43 10.36 11.57
CA ARG A 166 -6.13 11.02 11.44
C ARG A 166 -5.08 9.99 11.05
N LEU A 167 -5.06 9.63 9.77
CA LEU A 167 -4.36 8.45 9.25
C LEU A 167 -2.86 8.38 9.58
N THR A 168 -2.25 9.54 9.84
CA THR A 168 -0.82 9.67 10.10
C THR A 168 -0.48 9.81 11.59
N LEU A 169 -1.48 10.08 12.44
CA LEU A 169 -1.31 10.31 13.90
C LEU A 169 -1.98 9.24 14.75
N ASP A 170 -3.12 8.72 14.30
CA ASP A 170 -3.85 7.68 15.02
C ASP A 170 -3.10 6.34 14.94
N LYS A 171 -3.19 5.56 16.02
CA LYS A 171 -2.64 4.20 16.05
C LYS A 171 -3.32 3.33 15.00
N VAL A 172 -2.52 2.62 14.21
CA VAL A 172 -3.03 1.66 13.22
C VAL A 172 -3.41 0.37 13.93
N GLU A 173 -4.63 -0.12 13.72
CA GLU A 173 -5.04 -1.43 14.23
C GLU A 173 -4.28 -2.54 13.47
N MET A 174 -3.17 -2.99 14.06
CA MET A 174 -2.33 -4.02 13.46
C MET A 174 -2.88 -5.41 13.72
N LEU A 175 -3.34 -6.09 12.66
CA LEU A 175 -3.60 -7.52 12.68
C LEU A 175 -2.30 -8.32 12.58
N HIS A 176 -2.24 -9.43 13.32
CA HIS A 176 -1.14 -10.37 13.22
C HIS A 176 -1.28 -11.21 11.95
N ARG A 177 -0.18 -11.33 11.20
CA ARG A 177 -0.05 -12.25 10.06
C ARG A 177 0.86 -13.40 10.50
N SER A 178 0.32 -14.61 10.53
CA SER A 178 1.01 -15.83 10.97
C SER A 178 2.18 -16.21 10.07
N LEU A 179 3.03 -17.11 10.55
CA LEU A 179 4.08 -17.71 9.73
C LEU A 179 3.46 -18.48 8.55
N ALA A 180 2.31 -19.12 8.75
CA ALA A 180 1.50 -19.76 7.71
C ALA A 180 1.10 -18.77 6.60
N TRP A 181 0.66 -17.56 6.96
CA TRP A 181 0.36 -16.52 5.96
C TRP A 181 1.59 -16.14 5.15
N TYR A 182 2.74 -15.92 5.81
CA TYR A 182 3.98 -15.60 5.11
C TYR A 182 4.49 -16.77 4.26
N LEU A 183 4.22 -18.03 4.63
CA LEU A 183 4.47 -19.19 3.79
C LEU A 183 3.58 -19.17 2.52
N CYS A 184 2.30 -18.80 2.64
CA CYS A 184 1.44 -18.61 1.46
C CYS A 184 2.00 -17.52 0.54
N VAL A 185 2.41 -16.36 1.09
CA VAL A 185 3.04 -15.27 0.33
C VAL A 185 4.30 -15.76 -0.38
N PHE A 186 5.15 -16.55 0.30
CA PHE A 186 6.34 -17.14 -0.28
C PHE A 186 6.03 -18.06 -1.49
N VAL A 187 5.05 -18.96 -1.33
CA VAL A 187 4.67 -19.90 -2.40
C VAL A 187 4.09 -19.16 -3.60
N VAL A 188 3.17 -18.22 -3.37
CA VAL A 188 2.52 -17.44 -4.43
C VAL A 188 3.54 -16.58 -5.19
N ASP A 189 4.43 -15.88 -4.48
CA ASP A 189 5.49 -15.10 -5.10
C ASP A 189 6.46 -15.96 -5.91
N THR A 190 6.83 -17.13 -5.39
CA THR A 190 7.72 -18.05 -6.08
C THR A 190 7.09 -18.55 -7.38
N ALA A 191 5.80 -18.93 -7.34
CA ALA A 191 5.05 -19.34 -8.51
C ALA A 191 4.89 -18.19 -9.52
N ALA A 192 4.58 -16.98 -9.05
CA ALA A 192 4.47 -15.78 -9.87
C ALA A 192 5.76 -15.48 -10.62
N SER A 193 6.87 -15.58 -9.89
CA SER A 193 8.18 -15.33 -10.45
C SER A 193 8.62 -16.40 -11.44
N MET A 194 8.30 -17.67 -11.18
CA MET A 194 8.52 -18.74 -12.16
C MET A 194 7.71 -18.51 -13.43
N HIS A 195 6.49 -17.99 -13.32
CA HIS A 195 5.69 -17.63 -14.49
C HIS A 195 6.34 -16.50 -15.29
N LEU A 196 6.73 -15.39 -14.65
CA LEU A 196 7.39 -14.28 -15.32
C LEU A 196 8.71 -14.70 -15.99
N TRP A 197 9.48 -15.56 -15.33
CA TRP A 197 10.70 -16.12 -15.92
C TRP A 197 10.44 -16.96 -17.18
N ARG A 198 9.34 -17.74 -17.20
CA ARG A 198 8.92 -18.49 -18.39
C ARG A 198 8.43 -17.58 -19.53
N GLN A 199 7.97 -16.38 -19.21
CA GLN A 199 7.57 -15.33 -20.16
C GLN A 199 8.76 -14.44 -20.57
N SER A 200 9.99 -14.94 -20.48
CA SER A 200 11.22 -14.23 -20.88
C SER A 200 11.55 -12.96 -20.09
N PHE A 201 10.89 -12.71 -18.95
CA PHE A 201 11.29 -11.61 -18.07
C PHE A 201 12.54 -11.98 -17.27
N LYS A 202 13.48 -11.03 -17.21
CA LYS A 202 14.71 -11.12 -16.41
C LYS A 202 14.51 -10.43 -15.07
N PHE A 203 14.83 -11.12 -13.98
CA PHE A 203 14.70 -10.59 -12.63
C PHE A 203 15.94 -9.81 -12.20
N TYR A 204 15.78 -8.54 -11.83
CA TYR A 204 16.84 -7.67 -11.34
C TYR A 204 16.73 -7.48 -9.83
N ARG A 205 17.73 -7.96 -9.09
CA ARG A 205 17.74 -7.92 -7.63
C ARG A 205 18.36 -6.62 -7.10
N PRO A 206 17.92 -6.11 -5.94
CA PRO A 206 18.57 -5.01 -5.25
C PRO A 206 19.87 -5.49 -4.60
N SER A 207 20.50 -4.60 -3.83
CA SER A 207 21.68 -4.96 -3.03
C SER A 207 21.40 -6.17 -2.11
N PHE A 208 22.43 -6.99 -1.86
CA PHE A 208 22.28 -8.25 -1.12
C PHE A 208 21.73 -8.04 0.30
N LEU A 209 22.17 -7.00 1.00
CA LEU A 209 21.67 -6.65 2.33
C LEU A 209 20.18 -6.33 2.33
N GLN A 210 19.68 -5.67 1.28
CA GLN A 210 18.25 -5.39 1.16
C GLN A 210 17.43 -6.63 0.83
N CYS A 211 17.99 -7.57 0.06
CA CYS A 211 17.34 -8.86 -0.16
C CYS A 211 17.13 -9.61 1.16
N LEU A 212 18.11 -9.58 2.07
CA LEU A 212 18.03 -10.21 3.39
C LEU A 212 17.08 -9.49 4.36
N ALA A 213 16.82 -8.21 4.14
CA ALA A 213 15.88 -7.43 4.95
C ALA A 213 14.40 -7.73 4.62
N VAL A 214 14.13 -8.52 3.56
CA VAL A 214 12.79 -8.89 3.13
C VAL A 214 12.42 -10.28 3.67
N PHE A 215 11.31 -10.35 4.40
CA PHE A 215 10.72 -11.60 4.87
C PHE A 215 9.30 -11.80 4.31
N PRO A 216 8.98 -12.99 3.76
CA PRO A 216 9.86 -14.16 3.59
C PRO A 216 10.95 -13.93 2.54
N LEU A 217 12.09 -14.64 2.71
CA LEU A 217 13.20 -14.59 1.75
C LEU A 217 12.75 -15.10 0.38
N ARG A 218 13.27 -14.49 -0.68
CA ARG A 218 12.90 -14.83 -2.06
C ARG A 218 14.00 -15.68 -2.70
N PRO A 219 13.74 -16.94 -3.09
CA PRO A 219 14.77 -17.83 -3.63
C PRO A 219 15.49 -17.22 -4.84
N LEU A 220 14.76 -16.52 -5.72
CA LEU A 220 15.32 -15.89 -6.92
C LEU A 220 16.34 -14.78 -6.65
N THR A 221 16.26 -14.11 -5.50
CA THR A 221 17.27 -13.12 -5.12
C THR A 221 18.64 -13.75 -4.85
N LEU A 222 18.69 -15.03 -4.48
CA LEU A 222 19.93 -15.75 -4.24
C LEU A 222 20.60 -16.23 -5.54
N PHE A 223 19.79 -16.48 -6.58
CA PHE A 223 20.26 -17.07 -7.84
C PHE A 223 20.34 -16.07 -9.00
N SER A 224 19.84 -14.85 -8.86
CA SER A 224 19.87 -13.89 -9.96
C SER A 224 21.27 -13.31 -10.19
N SER A 225 21.70 -13.39 -11.45
CA SER A 225 22.92 -12.80 -11.99
C SER A 225 22.78 -11.31 -12.29
N HIS A 226 21.55 -10.78 -12.35
CA HIS A 226 21.29 -9.40 -12.72
C HIS A 226 21.10 -8.52 -11.49
N SER A 227 21.99 -7.53 -11.34
CA SER A 227 21.88 -6.50 -10.31
C SER A 227 21.11 -5.31 -10.86
N SER A 228 20.17 -4.80 -10.08
CA SER A 228 19.49 -3.55 -10.37
C SER A 228 20.49 -2.39 -10.36
N SER A 229 20.36 -1.49 -11.34
CA SER A 229 21.09 -0.21 -11.36
C SER A 229 20.66 0.71 -10.22
N GLY A 230 19.42 0.57 -9.75
CA GLY A 230 18.97 1.11 -8.47
C GLY A 230 19.36 0.17 -7.32
N GLN A 231 19.89 0.68 -6.22
CA GLN A 231 20.38 -0.17 -5.13
C GLN A 231 19.25 -0.80 -4.30
N CYS A 232 18.02 -0.29 -4.44
CA CYS A 232 16.90 -0.58 -3.56
C CYS A 232 15.70 -1.26 -4.21
N LEU A 233 15.43 -0.96 -5.48
CA LEU A 233 14.26 -1.53 -6.15
C LEU A 233 14.52 -2.91 -6.73
N THR A 234 13.53 -3.77 -6.57
CA THR A 234 13.43 -5.03 -7.33
C THR A 234 12.54 -4.78 -8.54
N TYR A 235 12.88 -5.36 -9.69
CA TYR A 235 12.02 -5.29 -10.87
C TYR A 235 12.24 -6.47 -11.81
N TRP A 236 11.25 -6.68 -12.67
CA TRP A 236 11.33 -7.60 -13.79
C TRP A 236 11.46 -6.82 -15.09
N HIS A 237 12.35 -7.27 -15.97
CA HIS A 237 12.64 -6.59 -17.22
C HIS A 237 12.54 -7.54 -18.40
N ARG A 238 11.71 -7.17 -19.37
CA ARG A 238 11.72 -7.69 -20.73
C ARG A 238 12.46 -6.69 -21.63
N PRO A 239 13.47 -7.11 -22.41
CA PRO A 239 14.18 -6.24 -23.33
C PRO A 239 13.27 -5.56 -24.35
N HIS A 240 13.60 -4.33 -24.72
CA HIS A 240 12.91 -3.60 -25.78
C HIS A 240 13.70 -3.67 -27.09
N THR A 241 13.09 -4.12 -28.17
CA THR A 241 13.70 -4.15 -29.51
C THR A 241 12.89 -3.42 -30.57
N SER A 242 11.65 -3.06 -30.26
CA SER A 242 10.80 -2.27 -31.15
C SER A 242 11.36 -0.87 -31.42
N LYS A 243 11.17 -0.40 -32.65
CA LYS A 243 11.65 0.90 -33.12
C LYS A 243 10.51 1.92 -33.24
N THR A 244 9.27 1.45 -33.38
CA THR A 244 8.11 2.34 -33.51
C THR A 244 7.30 2.48 -32.23
N ARG A 245 7.41 1.53 -31.28
CA ARG A 245 6.66 1.53 -30.02
C ARG A 245 7.55 1.95 -28.86
N LEU A 246 6.93 2.50 -27.83
CA LEU A 246 7.62 2.89 -26.60
C LEU A 246 7.63 1.72 -25.59
N PRO A 247 8.71 1.54 -24.82
CA PRO A 247 8.74 0.56 -23.75
C PRO A 247 7.86 0.98 -22.57
N ILE A 248 7.43 0.01 -21.76
CA ILE A 248 6.47 0.18 -20.69
C ILE A 248 7.17 0.17 -19.33
N LEU A 249 6.92 1.19 -18.51
CA LEU A 249 7.20 1.20 -17.08
C LEU A 249 5.91 0.89 -16.32
N PHE A 250 5.84 -0.30 -15.73
CA PHE A 250 4.68 -0.77 -14.96
C PHE A 250 4.92 -0.65 -13.46
N ILE A 251 3.96 -0.05 -12.74
CA ILE A 251 4.00 0.13 -11.28
C ILE A 251 2.75 -0.46 -10.63
N HIS A 252 2.94 -1.47 -9.80
CA HIS A 252 1.86 -2.21 -9.16
C HIS A 252 1.24 -1.51 -7.94
N GLY A 253 0.02 -1.94 -7.61
CA GLY A 253 -0.69 -1.57 -6.39
C GLY A 253 -0.42 -2.50 -5.20
N ILE A 254 -1.07 -2.23 -4.07
CA ILE A 254 -0.94 -3.02 -2.83
C ILE A 254 -1.37 -4.48 -3.09
N GLY A 255 -0.49 -5.45 -2.81
CA GLY A 255 -0.66 -6.81 -3.31
C GLY A 255 0.24 -7.86 -2.68
N ILE A 256 0.31 -9.02 -3.33
CA ILE A 256 1.39 -10.00 -3.20
C ILE A 256 2.35 -9.78 -4.38
N GLY A 257 3.03 -8.62 -4.38
CA GLY A 257 3.94 -8.23 -5.46
C GLY A 257 3.25 -8.19 -6.83
N LEU A 258 3.91 -8.78 -7.83
CA LEU A 258 3.41 -8.82 -9.21
C LEU A 258 2.39 -9.94 -9.49
N TYR A 259 2.06 -10.79 -8.51
CA TYR A 259 1.15 -11.93 -8.73
C TYR A 259 -0.19 -11.55 -9.40
N PRO A 260 -0.91 -10.48 -8.96
CA PRO A 260 -2.19 -10.11 -9.58
C PRO A 260 -2.08 -9.71 -11.06
N TYR A 261 -0.87 -9.38 -11.52
CA TYR A 261 -0.62 -8.81 -12.83
C TYR A 261 0.06 -9.80 -13.78
N ILE A 262 0.26 -11.06 -13.37
CA ILE A 262 0.93 -12.07 -14.20
C ILE A 262 0.24 -12.20 -15.55
N ASN A 263 -1.08 -12.39 -15.56
CA ASN A 263 -1.83 -12.57 -16.80
C ASN A 263 -1.77 -11.30 -17.65
N PHE A 264 -1.98 -10.13 -17.04
CA PHE A 264 -1.85 -8.85 -17.74
C PHE A 264 -0.47 -8.67 -18.40
N LEU A 265 0.61 -8.99 -17.69
CA LEU A 265 1.97 -8.90 -18.21
C LEU A 265 2.25 -9.97 -19.28
N ALA A 266 1.63 -11.14 -19.19
CA ALA A 266 1.74 -12.21 -20.18
C ALA A 266 0.93 -11.90 -21.45
N ASP A 267 -0.26 -11.32 -21.33
CA ASP A 267 -1.11 -10.91 -22.45
C ASP A 267 -0.41 -9.81 -23.24
N LEU A 268 0.17 -8.81 -22.55
CA LEU A 268 1.02 -7.79 -23.17
C LEU A 268 2.26 -8.37 -23.87
N ASN A 269 2.73 -9.54 -23.44
CA ASN A 269 3.87 -10.22 -24.05
C ASN A 269 3.44 -11.02 -25.29
N ALA A 270 2.25 -11.61 -25.28
CA ALA A 270 1.72 -12.46 -26.37
C ALA A 270 1.24 -11.64 -27.58
N ASP A 271 0.70 -10.44 -27.37
CA ASP A 271 0.21 -9.55 -28.44
C ASP A 271 1.33 -9.04 -29.39
N ASP A 272 2.60 -9.29 -29.06
CA ASP A 272 3.75 -8.93 -29.89
C ASP A 272 4.07 -9.95 -31.01
N ASP A 273 3.51 -11.17 -30.96
CA ASP A 273 3.92 -12.29 -31.82
C ASP A 273 3.15 -12.41 -33.14
N GLU A 274 2.05 -11.69 -33.36
CA GLU A 274 1.16 -12.06 -34.47
C GLU A 274 1.53 -11.51 -35.86
N ASP A 275 2.17 -10.35 -36.07
CA ASP A 275 2.46 -9.90 -37.46
C ASP A 275 3.44 -8.69 -37.64
N ALA A 276 4.21 -8.27 -36.62
CA ALA A 276 4.96 -7.00 -36.70
C ALA A 276 6.47 -7.17 -37.01
N PRO A 277 7.01 -6.57 -38.09
CA PRO A 277 8.47 -6.47 -38.33
C PRO A 277 9.19 -5.52 -37.34
N ASP A 278 8.48 -5.02 -36.33
CA ASP A 278 8.88 -3.96 -35.41
C ASP A 278 9.28 -4.49 -34.02
N GLY A 279 9.84 -5.71 -33.92
CA GLY A 279 10.44 -6.24 -32.68
C GLY A 279 9.48 -6.38 -31.48
N GLU A 280 10.01 -6.34 -30.27
CA GLU A 280 9.31 -6.57 -29.00
C GLU A 280 9.19 -5.28 -28.16
N VAL A 281 8.05 -5.11 -27.49
CA VAL A 281 7.85 -4.04 -26.51
C VAL A 281 8.49 -4.42 -25.18
N GLY A 282 9.51 -3.66 -24.76
CA GLY A 282 10.15 -3.93 -23.48
C GLY A 282 9.30 -3.47 -22.32
N ILE A 283 9.38 -4.19 -21.21
CA ILE A 283 8.58 -3.93 -20.01
C ILE A 283 9.50 -3.94 -18.79
N ILE A 284 9.50 -2.86 -18.01
CA ILE A 284 10.04 -2.85 -16.65
C ILE A 284 8.87 -2.85 -15.69
N ALA A 285 8.65 -3.98 -15.01
CA ALA A 285 7.65 -4.11 -13.95
C ALA A 285 8.35 -3.93 -12.60
N ILE A 286 8.18 -2.75 -11.99
CA ILE A 286 8.74 -2.43 -10.69
C ILE A 286 7.99 -3.21 -9.61
N GLU A 287 8.71 -3.72 -8.62
CA GLU A 287 8.15 -4.43 -7.49
C GLU A 287 8.56 -3.76 -6.16
N ILE A 288 7.60 -3.13 -5.50
CA ILE A 288 7.76 -2.35 -4.27
C ILE A 288 7.46 -3.24 -3.07
N MET A 289 8.51 -3.65 -2.34
CA MET A 289 8.40 -4.61 -1.23
C MET A 289 7.49 -4.14 -0.09
N SER A 290 7.44 -2.83 0.20
CA SER A 290 6.67 -2.27 1.33
C SER A 290 5.16 -2.39 1.17
N ILE A 291 4.67 -2.57 -0.07
CA ILE A 291 3.25 -2.77 -0.40
C ILE A 291 2.96 -4.19 -0.92
N SER A 292 3.91 -5.11 -0.78
CA SER A 292 3.84 -6.47 -1.34
C SER A 292 3.56 -7.56 -0.30
N SER A 293 2.78 -7.27 0.74
CA SER A 293 2.43 -8.23 1.81
C SER A 293 3.64 -8.86 2.54
N ARG A 294 4.73 -8.10 2.67
CA ARG A 294 6.00 -8.55 3.24
C ARG A 294 6.40 -7.77 4.48
N ILE A 295 7.28 -8.37 5.27
CA ILE A 295 8.08 -7.65 6.25
C ILE A 295 9.31 -7.13 5.49
N THR A 296 9.56 -5.83 5.54
CA THR A 296 10.68 -5.19 4.85
C THR A 296 11.09 -3.93 5.60
N THR A 297 12.14 -3.26 5.10
CA THR A 297 12.56 -1.92 5.51
C THR A 297 11.46 -0.87 5.30
N GLU A 298 11.68 0.32 5.86
CA GLU A 298 10.80 1.47 5.70
C GLU A 298 10.54 1.80 4.21
N ALA A 299 9.35 2.33 3.94
CA ALA A 299 9.00 2.79 2.60
C ALA A 299 9.91 3.96 2.19
N MET A 300 10.34 3.97 0.93
CA MET A 300 11.18 5.03 0.39
C MET A 300 10.45 6.37 0.38
N THR A 301 11.20 7.46 0.55
CA THR A 301 10.69 8.82 0.33
C THR A 301 10.38 9.04 -1.16
N LYS A 302 9.61 10.10 -1.47
CA LYS A 302 9.29 10.46 -2.85
C LYS A 302 10.55 10.70 -3.71
N GLU A 303 11.59 11.32 -3.12
CA GLU A 303 12.86 11.60 -3.78
C GLU A 303 13.66 10.32 -4.03
N ALA A 304 13.76 9.46 -3.02
CA ALA A 304 14.48 8.20 -3.14
C ALA A 304 13.84 7.27 -4.18
N MET A 305 12.52 7.14 -4.15
CA MET A 305 11.76 6.34 -5.14
C MET A 305 11.98 6.87 -6.57
N SER A 306 11.86 8.20 -6.75
CA SER A 306 12.05 8.83 -8.06
C SER A 306 13.47 8.61 -8.58
N LYS A 307 14.48 8.83 -7.74
CA LYS A 307 15.89 8.63 -8.09
C LYS A 307 16.21 7.18 -8.45
N GLU A 308 15.68 6.22 -7.70
CA GLU A 308 15.88 4.79 -7.98
C GLU A 308 15.26 4.40 -9.32
N ILE A 309 14.03 4.84 -9.62
CA ILE A 309 13.40 4.58 -10.92
C ILE A 309 14.18 5.27 -12.05
N GLN A 310 14.68 6.48 -11.83
CA GLN A 310 15.54 7.16 -12.80
C GLN A 310 16.80 6.34 -13.12
N HIS A 311 17.51 5.83 -12.11
CA HIS A 311 18.69 4.98 -12.31
C HIS A 311 18.35 3.67 -13.04
N VAL A 312 17.17 3.09 -12.78
CA VAL A 312 16.71 1.90 -13.50
C VAL A 312 16.49 2.21 -14.98
N LEU A 313 15.79 3.30 -15.31
CA LEU A 313 15.58 3.72 -16.70
C LEU A 313 16.90 4.02 -17.42
N GLU A 314 17.81 4.74 -16.76
CA GLU A 314 19.14 5.06 -17.30
C GLU A 314 20.00 3.82 -17.50
N GLY A 315 19.94 2.87 -16.57
CA GLY A 315 20.65 1.60 -16.65
C GLY A 315 20.23 0.74 -17.85
N HIS A 316 18.98 0.86 -18.31
CA HIS A 316 18.48 0.22 -19.53
C HIS A 316 18.56 1.11 -20.77
N GLY A 317 19.06 2.34 -20.62
CA GLY A 317 19.16 3.30 -21.72
C GLY A 317 17.81 3.85 -22.21
N TRP A 318 16.73 3.71 -21.43
CA TRP A 318 15.39 4.14 -21.82
C TRP A 318 15.21 5.64 -21.63
N GLN A 319 15.05 6.35 -22.74
CA GLN A 319 14.87 7.81 -22.75
C GLN A 319 13.41 8.23 -22.74
N ARG A 320 12.51 7.35 -23.18
CA ARG A 320 11.07 7.60 -23.20
C ARG A 320 10.30 6.32 -22.93
N VAL A 321 9.28 6.37 -22.08
CA VAL A 321 8.47 5.22 -21.67
C VAL A 321 6.98 5.53 -21.65
N VAL A 322 6.13 4.51 -21.82
CA VAL A 322 4.72 4.54 -21.41
C VAL A 322 4.66 4.22 -19.92
N LEU A 323 4.02 5.06 -19.12
CA LEU A 323 3.83 4.81 -17.69
C LEU A 323 2.48 4.14 -17.47
N VAL A 324 2.49 2.90 -16.95
CA VAL A 324 1.28 2.18 -16.55
C VAL A 324 1.31 2.00 -15.04
N SER A 325 0.24 2.37 -14.35
CA SER A 325 0.16 2.19 -12.90
C SER A 325 -1.21 1.73 -12.44
N HIS A 326 -1.23 0.89 -11.41
CA HIS A 326 -2.46 0.37 -10.80
C HIS A 326 -2.59 0.79 -9.33
N SER A 327 -3.78 1.24 -8.90
CA SER A 327 -4.09 1.52 -7.49
C SER A 327 -3.02 2.37 -6.82
N TYR A 328 -2.38 1.91 -5.73
CA TYR A 328 -1.30 2.64 -5.05
C TYR A 328 -0.13 3.05 -5.96
N GLY A 329 0.12 2.31 -7.05
CA GLY A 329 1.13 2.69 -8.06
C GLY A 329 0.90 4.09 -8.64
N SER A 330 -0.34 4.58 -8.64
CA SER A 330 -0.68 5.93 -9.09
C SER A 330 -0.09 7.04 -8.19
N VAL A 331 0.17 6.75 -6.91
CA VAL A 331 0.87 7.65 -5.99
C VAL A 331 2.33 7.79 -6.42
N VAL A 332 2.98 6.68 -6.76
CA VAL A 332 4.37 6.70 -7.28
C VAL A 332 4.40 7.41 -8.63
N ALA A 333 3.45 7.14 -9.53
CA ALA A 333 3.32 7.85 -10.80
C ALA A 333 3.23 9.36 -10.60
N THR A 334 2.49 9.82 -9.59
CA THR A 334 2.41 11.26 -9.24
C THR A 334 3.78 11.83 -8.90
N HIS A 335 4.63 11.09 -8.16
CA HIS A 335 5.99 11.52 -7.84
C HIS A 335 6.87 11.63 -9.09
N LEU A 336 6.78 10.66 -10.00
CA LEU A 336 7.56 10.68 -11.24
C LEU A 336 7.13 11.82 -12.17
N LEU A 337 5.82 12.04 -12.33
CA LEU A 337 5.28 13.12 -13.17
C LEU A 337 5.56 14.52 -12.62
N ARG A 338 5.76 14.65 -11.30
CA ARG A 338 6.14 15.92 -10.66
C ARG A 338 7.65 16.12 -10.55
N SER A 339 8.46 15.12 -10.87
CA SER A 339 9.92 15.25 -10.94
C SER A 339 10.30 15.74 -12.34
N PRO A 340 10.83 16.96 -12.51
CA PRO A 340 11.12 17.52 -13.84
C PRO A 340 12.04 16.63 -14.70
N GLN A 341 13.00 15.95 -14.06
CA GLN A 341 13.98 15.10 -14.74
C GLN A 341 13.35 13.82 -15.29
N ILE A 342 12.35 13.26 -14.59
CA ILE A 342 11.71 11.99 -14.97
C ILE A 342 10.49 12.25 -15.84
N ALA A 343 9.74 13.32 -15.58
CA ALA A 343 8.56 13.71 -16.34
C ALA A 343 8.86 13.84 -17.84
N GLN A 344 10.05 14.35 -18.20
CA GLN A 344 10.50 14.44 -19.60
C GLN A 344 10.68 13.07 -20.28
N LYS A 345 10.94 12.01 -19.51
CA LYS A 345 11.07 10.63 -19.98
C LYS A 345 9.73 9.90 -20.03
N ILE A 346 8.65 10.47 -19.49
CA ILE A 346 7.32 9.84 -19.49
C ILE A 346 6.52 10.34 -20.69
N GLY A 347 6.11 9.41 -21.54
CA GLY A 347 5.21 9.64 -22.67
C GLY A 347 3.75 9.43 -22.26
N PRO A 348 2.99 8.58 -22.98
CA PRO A 348 1.62 8.23 -22.59
C PRO A 348 1.55 7.65 -21.17
N VAL A 349 0.44 7.94 -20.48
CA VAL A 349 0.18 7.45 -19.12
C VAL A 349 -1.15 6.71 -19.10
N LEU A 350 -1.14 5.50 -18.54
CA LEU A 350 -2.33 4.69 -18.28
C LEU A 350 -2.47 4.48 -16.77
N PHE A 351 -3.62 4.87 -16.24
CA PHE A 351 -4.00 4.62 -14.87
C PHE A 351 -5.09 3.54 -14.84
N VAL A 352 -4.84 2.47 -14.10
CA VAL A 352 -5.83 1.43 -13.78
C VAL A 352 -6.25 1.65 -12.33
N ASP A 353 -7.54 1.90 -12.10
CA ASP A 353 -8.12 2.17 -10.77
C ASP A 353 -7.25 3.05 -9.85
N PRO A 354 -6.91 4.27 -10.28
CA PRO A 354 -5.97 5.13 -9.54
C PRO A 354 -6.57 5.64 -8.23
N VAL A 355 -5.77 5.62 -7.16
CA VAL A 355 -6.16 6.17 -5.85
C VAL A 355 -5.65 7.60 -5.61
N SER A 356 -4.75 8.09 -6.46
CA SER A 356 -4.07 9.39 -6.26
C SER A 356 -4.93 10.61 -6.63
N PHE A 357 -6.07 10.43 -7.29
CA PHE A 357 -6.97 11.52 -7.65
C PHE A 357 -7.95 11.79 -6.51
N LEU A 358 -8.09 13.07 -6.14
CA LEU A 358 -9.03 13.54 -5.12
C LEU A 358 -8.96 12.75 -3.79
N LEU A 359 -7.77 12.31 -3.38
CA LEU A 359 -7.55 11.51 -2.16
C LEU A 359 -8.00 12.22 -0.86
N HIS A 360 -8.28 13.52 -0.91
CA HIS A 360 -8.90 14.29 0.17
C HIS A 360 -10.39 13.94 0.40
N LEU A 361 -11.05 13.31 -0.58
CA LEU A 361 -12.39 12.78 -0.42
C LEU A 361 -12.33 11.55 0.49
N PRO A 362 -13.32 11.39 1.37
CA PRO A 362 -13.19 10.45 2.48
C PRO A 362 -13.37 8.99 2.07
N ASP A 363 -13.86 8.67 0.89
CA ASP A 363 -14.25 7.30 0.52
C ASP A 363 -13.12 6.28 0.66
N VAL A 364 -11.94 6.59 0.13
CA VAL A 364 -10.79 5.70 0.20
C VAL A 364 -10.39 5.49 1.66
N ALA A 365 -10.20 6.57 2.42
CA ALA A 365 -9.79 6.51 3.83
C ALA A 365 -10.83 5.83 4.73
N TYR A 366 -12.10 6.19 4.55
CA TYR A 366 -13.23 5.65 5.31
C TYR A 366 -13.41 4.15 5.03
N ASN A 367 -13.40 3.74 3.76
CA ASN A 367 -13.53 2.33 3.44
C ASN A 367 -12.33 1.52 3.92
N PHE A 368 -11.11 2.05 3.76
CA PHE A 368 -9.89 1.38 4.20
C PHE A 368 -9.84 1.19 5.73
N VAL A 369 -10.29 2.18 6.52
CA VAL A 369 -10.18 2.17 7.98
C VAL A 369 -11.44 1.68 8.70
N CYS A 370 -12.62 2.10 8.25
CA CYS A 370 -13.88 1.87 8.96
C CYS A 370 -14.70 0.70 8.40
N SER A 371 -14.58 0.39 7.11
CA SER A 371 -15.36 -0.70 6.52
C SER A 371 -14.68 -2.05 6.80
N LEU A 372 -15.31 -2.87 7.65
CA LEU A 372 -14.96 -4.29 7.93
C LEU A 372 -14.83 -5.17 6.66
N TRP A 373 -15.34 -4.69 5.52
CA TRP A 373 -15.20 -5.33 4.22
C TRP A 373 -13.77 -5.22 3.65
N TYR A 374 -13.05 -4.12 3.88
CA TYR A 374 -11.74 -3.86 3.27
C TYR A 374 -10.59 -4.61 3.96
N VAL A 375 -10.67 -4.80 5.29
CA VAL A 375 -9.57 -5.42 6.07
C VAL A 375 -9.39 -6.92 5.77
N GLY A 376 -10.41 -7.59 5.20
CA GLY A 376 -10.35 -9.02 4.84
C GLY A 376 -10.26 -9.34 3.34
N LEU A 377 -10.50 -8.37 2.44
CA LEU A 377 -10.71 -8.64 1.01
C LEU A 377 -9.88 -7.76 0.05
N THR A 378 -9.07 -6.81 0.53
CA THR A 378 -8.31 -5.86 -0.31
C THR A 378 -7.04 -6.41 -0.97
N HIS A 379 -7.06 -7.70 -1.33
CA HIS A 379 -6.12 -8.22 -2.33
C HIS A 379 -6.79 -8.84 -3.56
N TYR A 380 -8.09 -8.67 -3.76
CA TYR A 380 -8.76 -9.28 -4.93
C TYR A 380 -9.79 -8.45 -5.68
N HIS A 381 -10.04 -7.20 -5.29
CA HIS A 381 -10.80 -6.23 -6.08
C HIS A 381 -10.27 -4.85 -5.75
N ASP A 382 -9.49 -4.27 -6.64
CA ASP A 382 -10.06 -3.39 -7.66
C ASP A 382 -9.44 -3.83 -9.00
#